data_AF-A0A2H5VGK7-F1
#
_entry.id   AF-A0A2H5VGK7-F1
#
_cell.length_a   1.000
_cell.length_b   1.000
_cell.length_c   1.000
_cell.angle_alpha   90.00
_cell.angle_beta   90.00
_cell.angle_gamma   90.00
#
_symmetry.space_group_name_H-M   'P 1'
#
loop_
_entity.id
_entity.type
_entity.pdbx_description
1 polymer ?
#
loop_
_entity_poly.entity_id
_entity_poly.type
_entity_poly.pdbx_seq_one_letter_code
_entity_poly.pdbx_strand_id
1 'polypeptide(L)'
;MALFDRPDKYFQFYAQVHFLTCETCLSHHGEICEDPIHKPPLHPDCRCHLLEFPPTKLEYYQAQAERMKFRAQQELLRRKLWREAVESLNGSDFARVEALFRQAAQIEFYLEEVEQLCAEKRALLEKDPELRARLQKLFIKFYRMKFSLDKYRPIPPKLILAWETQGIERLKELLP
;
A
#
# COMPACT_ATOMS: atom_id res chain seq x y z
N MET A 1 -36.59 -32.25 2.69
CA MET A 1 -36.00 -30.91 2.53
C MET A 1 -34.91 -30.78 3.56
N ALA A 2 -33.64 -30.92 3.16
CA ALA A 2 -32.53 -30.73 4.07
C ALA A 2 -32.54 -29.25 4.50
N LEU A 3 -32.79 -29.00 5.78
CA LEU A 3 -32.43 -27.73 6.41
C LEU A 3 -30.91 -27.66 6.29
N PHE A 4 -30.41 -26.87 5.34
CA PHE A 4 -28.99 -26.56 5.28
C PHE A 4 -28.66 -25.87 6.60
N ASP A 5 -27.91 -26.58 7.45
CA ASP A 5 -27.39 -26.04 8.71
C ASP A 5 -26.57 -24.81 8.34
N ARG A 6 -27.10 -23.62 8.62
CA ARG A 6 -26.36 -22.39 8.39
C ARG A 6 -25.31 -22.31 9.50
N PRO A 7 -24.06 -21.98 9.17
CA PRO A 7 -23.02 -21.88 10.20
C PRO A 7 -23.41 -20.81 11.22
N ASP A 8 -23.14 -21.04 12.50
CA ASP A 8 -23.45 -20.10 13.59
C ASP A 8 -22.66 -18.78 13.47
N LYS A 9 -21.56 -18.82 12.70
CA LYS A 9 -20.67 -17.70 12.46
C LYS A 9 -19.88 -17.85 11.16
N TYR A 10 -19.40 -16.73 10.66
CA TYR A 10 -18.45 -16.64 9.58
C TYR A 10 -17.21 -15.89 10.05
N PHE A 11 -16.13 -16.02 9.29
CA PHE A 11 -14.86 -15.35 9.52
C PHE A 11 -14.45 -14.59 8.27
N GLN A 12 -13.97 -13.35 8.42
CA GLN A 12 -13.37 -12.58 7.33
C GLN A 12 -11.87 -12.36 7.55
N PHE A 13 -11.09 -12.58 6.50
CA PHE A 13 -9.65 -12.35 6.49
C PHE A 13 -9.35 -10.86 6.38
N TYR A 14 -8.67 -10.32 7.39
CA TYR A 14 -8.29 -8.92 7.44
C TYR A 14 -6.77 -8.80 7.51
N ALA A 15 -6.17 -8.22 6.47
CA ALA A 15 -4.77 -7.84 6.48
C ALA A 15 -4.70 -6.31 6.42
N GLN A 16 -3.77 -5.70 7.15
CA GLN A 16 -3.52 -4.28 6.97
C GLN A 16 -2.95 -4.04 5.55
N VAL A 17 -3.67 -3.30 4.70
CA VAL A 17 -3.20 -2.99 3.34
C VAL A 17 -2.08 -1.95 3.42
N HIS A 18 -0.84 -2.42 3.32
CA HIS A 18 0.38 -1.64 3.51
C HIS A 18 1.53 -2.28 2.75
N PHE A 19 2.56 -1.55 2.31
CA PHE A 19 3.65 -2.08 1.47
C PHE A 19 4.47 -3.22 2.11
N LEU A 20 4.49 -3.31 3.45
CA LEU A 20 5.16 -4.38 4.20
C LEU A 20 4.35 -5.68 4.34
N THR A 21 3.04 -5.64 4.06
CA THR A 21 2.18 -6.83 4.21
C THR A 21 2.49 -7.84 3.11
N CYS A 22 2.73 -9.12 3.43
CA CYS A 22 3.12 -10.08 2.40
C CYS A 22 2.02 -10.30 1.35
N GLU A 23 2.42 -10.65 0.12
CA GLU A 23 1.48 -10.83 -1.00
C GLU A 23 0.44 -11.92 -0.71
N THR A 24 0.82 -12.99 -0.01
CA THR A 24 -0.10 -14.05 0.44
C THR A 24 -1.17 -13.51 1.39
N CYS A 25 -0.83 -12.70 2.40
CA CYS A 25 -1.84 -12.11 3.28
C CYS A 25 -2.77 -11.16 2.51
N LEU A 26 -2.26 -10.41 1.52
CA LEU A 26 -3.07 -9.56 0.65
C LEU A 26 -3.98 -10.36 -0.29
N SER A 27 -3.55 -11.53 -0.78
CA SER A 27 -4.38 -12.35 -1.66
C SER A 27 -5.61 -12.91 -0.96
N HIS A 28 -5.53 -13.16 0.35
CA HIS A 28 -6.66 -13.60 1.15
C HIS A 28 -7.49 -12.45 1.74
N HIS A 29 -7.07 -11.19 1.58
CA HIS A 29 -7.75 -10.05 2.18
C HIS A 29 -9.20 -9.91 1.70
N GLY A 30 -10.14 -9.96 2.64
CA GLY A 30 -11.57 -9.87 2.39
C GLY A 30 -12.26 -11.22 2.19
N GLU A 31 -11.53 -12.33 2.04
CA GLU A 31 -12.15 -13.65 1.95
C GLU A 31 -13.03 -13.94 3.18
N ILE A 32 -14.16 -14.59 2.94
CA ILE A 32 -15.07 -15.06 3.98
C ILE A 32 -15.01 -16.60 4.03
N CYS A 33 -15.00 -17.19 5.22
CA CYS A 33 -15.14 -18.64 5.39
C CYS A 33 -16.02 -19.00 6.59
N GLU A 34 -16.48 -20.25 6.58
CA GLU A 34 -17.31 -20.84 7.63
C GLU A 34 -16.44 -21.56 8.69
N ASP A 35 -15.33 -22.14 8.26
CA ASP A 35 -14.36 -22.84 9.11
C ASP A 35 -12.95 -22.22 8.94
N PRO A 36 -12.32 -21.70 10.01
CA PRO A 36 -10.99 -21.12 9.95
C PRO A 36 -9.87 -22.17 10.05
N ILE A 37 -10.17 -23.45 10.28
CA ILE A 37 -9.18 -24.51 10.56
C ILE A 37 -8.21 -24.77 9.37
N HIS A 38 -8.56 -24.34 8.15
CA HIS A 38 -7.81 -24.66 6.91
C HIS A 38 -7.28 -23.46 6.13
N LYS A 39 -6.88 -22.37 6.81
CA LYS A 39 -6.46 -21.14 6.10
C LYS A 39 -5.03 -20.67 6.46
N PRO A 40 -4.40 -19.86 5.59
CA PRO A 40 -2.95 -19.78 5.43
C PRO A 40 -2.24 -19.38 6.72
N PRO A 41 -0.94 -19.66 6.86
CA PRO A 41 -0.21 -19.31 8.06
C PRO A 41 -0.43 -17.82 8.36
N LEU A 42 -1.02 -17.56 9.52
CA LEU A 42 -0.87 -16.30 10.22
C LEU A 42 0.62 -16.23 10.56
N HIS A 43 1.44 -15.80 9.60
CA HIS A 43 2.88 -15.68 9.80
C HIS A 43 3.08 -14.80 11.04
N PRO A 44 3.98 -15.16 11.98
CA PRO A 44 4.21 -14.37 13.19
C PRO A 44 4.44 -12.88 12.91
N ASP A 45 5.02 -12.59 11.73
CA ASP A 45 5.37 -11.24 11.30
C ASP A 45 4.32 -10.59 10.36
N CYS A 46 3.27 -11.31 9.95
CA CYS A 46 2.22 -10.75 9.08
C CYS A 46 1.07 -10.16 9.90
N ARG A 47 0.65 -8.94 9.52
CA ARG A 47 -0.47 -8.19 10.13
C ARG A 47 -1.84 -8.68 9.63
N CYS A 48 -2.10 -9.98 9.75
CA CYS A 48 -3.35 -10.63 9.35
C CYS A 48 -4.15 -11.08 10.57
N HIS A 49 -5.46 -10.91 10.51
CA HIS A 49 -6.42 -11.22 11.55
C HIS A 49 -7.66 -11.88 10.96
N LEU A 50 -8.33 -12.70 11.77
CA LEU A 50 -9.65 -13.22 11.48
C LEU A 50 -10.69 -12.39 12.22
N LEU A 51 -11.62 -11.83 11.47
CA LEU A 51 -12.76 -11.10 12.03
C LEU A 51 -13.98 -12.02 12.05
N GLU A 52 -14.40 -12.42 13.25
CA GLU A 52 -15.62 -13.21 13.45
C GLU A 52 -16.87 -12.32 13.30
N PHE A 53 -17.89 -12.81 12.61
CA PHE A 53 -19.17 -12.11 12.46
C PHE A 53 -20.38 -13.04 12.34
N PRO A 54 -21.58 -12.59 12.77
CA PRO A 54 -22.79 -13.41 12.73
C PRO A 54 -23.39 -13.52 11.32
N PRO A 55 -24.13 -14.60 11.00
CA PRO A 55 -24.77 -14.80 9.70
C PRO A 55 -25.69 -13.67 9.25
N THR A 56 -26.31 -12.97 10.19
CA THR A 56 -27.18 -11.81 9.93
C THR A 56 -26.47 -10.64 9.27
N LYS A 57 -25.13 -10.61 9.29
CA LYS A 57 -24.31 -9.57 8.66
C LYS A 57 -23.63 -10.03 7.36
N LEU A 58 -23.97 -11.20 6.83
CA LEU A 58 -23.27 -11.78 5.68
C LEU A 58 -23.23 -10.84 4.46
N GLU A 59 -24.36 -10.24 4.07
CA GLU A 59 -24.41 -9.32 2.92
C GLU A 59 -23.52 -8.08 3.12
N TYR A 60 -23.49 -7.53 4.33
CA TYR A 60 -22.62 -6.40 4.67
C TYR A 60 -21.13 -6.79 4.51
N TYR A 61 -20.75 -7.95 5.04
CA TYR A 61 -19.38 -8.43 4.98
C TYR A 61 -18.96 -8.82 3.55
N GLN A 62 -19.88 -9.32 2.73
CA GLN A 62 -19.64 -9.56 1.30
C GLN A 62 -19.36 -8.25 0.55
N ALA A 63 -20.17 -7.21 0.76
CA ALA A 63 -19.91 -5.90 0.17
C ALA A 63 -18.58 -5.29 0.67
N GLN A 64 -18.24 -5.51 1.94
CA GLN A 64 -16.95 -5.13 2.52
C GLN A 64 -15.79 -5.92 1.90
N ALA A 65 -15.96 -7.23 1.69
CA ALA A 65 -14.97 -8.11 1.09
C ALA A 65 -14.53 -7.61 -0.28
N GLU A 66 -15.47 -7.18 -1.13
CA GLU A 66 -15.15 -6.66 -2.45
C GLU A 66 -14.30 -5.38 -2.38
N ARG A 67 -14.61 -4.46 -1.45
CA ARG A 67 -13.78 -3.27 -1.22
C ARG A 67 -12.39 -3.62 -0.70
N MET A 68 -12.28 -4.63 0.17
CA MET A 68 -11.02 -5.12 0.72
C MET A 68 -10.15 -5.73 -0.38
N LYS A 69 -10.69 -6.65 -1.17
CA LYS A 69 -10.00 -7.26 -2.31
C LYS A 69 -9.52 -6.21 -3.29
N PHE A 70 -10.37 -5.24 -3.64
CA PHE A 70 -9.99 -4.15 -4.52
C PHE A 70 -8.79 -3.36 -3.98
N ARG A 71 -8.80 -2.98 -2.69
CA ARG A 71 -7.68 -2.27 -2.07
C ARG A 71 -6.39 -3.09 -2.05
N ALA A 72 -6.47 -4.40 -1.78
CA ALA A 72 -5.32 -5.29 -1.83
C ALA A 72 -4.73 -5.36 -3.24
N GLN A 73 -5.58 -5.50 -4.28
CA GLN A 73 -5.14 -5.50 -5.67
C GLN A 73 -4.49 -4.18 -6.08
N GLN A 74 -5.05 -3.04 -5.66
CA GLN A 74 -4.45 -1.72 -5.88
C GLN A 74 -3.06 -1.63 -5.24
N GLU A 75 -2.89 -2.09 -4.01
CA GLU A 75 -1.58 -2.10 -3.34
C GLU A 75 -0.56 -3.01 -4.06
N LEU A 76 -0.98 -4.19 -4.51
CA LEU A 76 -0.10 -5.08 -5.30
C LEU A 76 0.32 -4.44 -6.63
N LEU A 77 -0.61 -3.78 -7.32
CA LEU A 77 -0.32 -3.01 -8.54
C LEU A 77 0.65 -1.87 -8.25
N ARG A 78 0.42 -1.10 -7.18
CA ARG A 78 1.30 -0.01 -6.74
C ARG A 78 2.73 -0.49 -6.52
N ARG A 79 2.91 -1.61 -5.81
CA ARG A 79 4.23 -2.23 -5.59
C ARG A 79 4.90 -2.65 -6.89
N LYS A 80 4.14 -3.21 -7.83
CA LYS A 80 4.67 -3.58 -9.15
C LYS A 80 5.18 -2.34 -9.88
N LEU A 81 4.38 -1.28 -9.93
CA LEU A 81 4.75 0.00 -10.56
C LEU A 81 5.98 0.62 -9.90
N TRP A 82 6.04 0.62 -8.56
CA TRP A 82 7.19 1.13 -7.80
C TRP A 82 8.47 0.35 -8.11
N ARG A 83 8.42 -0.99 -8.04
CA ARG A 83 9.56 -1.86 -8.37
C ARG A 83 10.05 -1.62 -9.79
N GLU A 84 9.15 -1.59 -10.76
CA GLU A 84 9.49 -1.34 -12.17
C GLU A 84 10.15 0.03 -12.36
N ALA A 85 9.66 1.06 -11.65
CA ALA A 85 10.27 2.40 -11.67
C ALA A 85 11.71 2.38 -11.13
N VAL A 86 11.92 1.72 -9.99
CA VAL A 86 13.23 1.61 -9.33
C VAL A 86 14.23 0.82 -10.18
N GLU A 87 13.80 -0.27 -10.79
CA GLU A 87 14.62 -1.07 -11.71
C GLU A 87 15.01 -0.27 -12.96
N SER A 88 14.11 0.60 -13.44
CA SER A 88 14.31 1.41 -14.64
C SER A 88 15.16 2.67 -14.43
N LEU A 89 15.57 2.99 -13.18
CA LEU A 89 16.36 4.19 -12.86
C LEU A 89 17.73 4.25 -13.57
N ASN A 90 18.30 3.09 -13.93
CA ASN A 90 19.57 3.00 -14.65
C ASN A 90 19.42 3.17 -16.18
N GLY A 91 18.19 3.29 -16.69
CA GLY A 91 17.88 3.42 -18.11
C GLY A 91 17.95 4.87 -18.61
N SER A 92 17.91 5.04 -19.94
CA SER A 92 17.95 6.35 -20.59
C SER A 92 16.59 7.07 -20.64
N ASP A 93 15.48 6.40 -20.32
CA ASP A 93 14.13 6.96 -20.41
C ASP A 93 13.56 7.32 -19.03
N PHE A 94 13.95 8.49 -18.53
CA PHE A 94 13.41 8.99 -17.27
C PHE A 94 11.92 9.34 -17.36
N ALA A 95 11.38 9.67 -18.54
CA ALA A 95 9.96 10.00 -18.68
C ALA A 95 9.08 8.79 -18.34
N ARG A 96 9.50 7.58 -18.75
CA ARG A 96 8.88 6.33 -18.33
C ARG A 96 8.99 6.10 -16.82
N VAL A 97 10.16 6.32 -16.24
CA VAL A 97 10.38 6.18 -14.78
C VAL A 97 9.44 7.09 -14.00
N GLU A 98 9.34 8.36 -14.40
CA GLU A 98 8.44 9.34 -13.81
C GLU A 98 6.98 8.88 -13.92
N ALA A 99 6.57 8.37 -15.08
CA ALA A 99 5.21 7.87 -15.29
C ALA A 99 4.87 6.68 -14.38
N LEU A 100 5.81 5.76 -14.16
CA LEU A 100 5.63 4.62 -13.25
C LEU A 100 5.50 5.07 -11.80
N PHE A 101 6.40 5.94 -11.31
CA PHE A 101 6.28 6.50 -9.96
C PHE A 101 4.99 7.29 -9.77
N ARG A 102 4.56 8.05 -10.79
CA ARG A 102 3.30 8.80 -10.73
C ARG A 102 2.10 7.88 -10.59
N GLN A 103 2.04 6.79 -11.36
CA GLN A 103 0.96 5.82 -11.29
C GLN A 103 0.93 5.12 -9.93
N ALA A 104 2.09 4.76 -9.37
CA ALA A 104 2.18 4.24 -8.01
C ALA A 104 1.63 5.26 -6.99
N ALA A 105 2.11 6.51 -7.03
CA ALA A 105 1.73 7.56 -6.09
C ALA A 105 0.24 7.94 -6.11
N GLN A 106 -0.45 7.72 -7.24
CA GLN A 106 -1.90 7.92 -7.34
C GLN A 106 -2.71 6.89 -6.54
N ILE A 107 -2.12 5.73 -6.23
CA ILE A 107 -2.73 4.71 -5.37
C ILE A 107 -2.39 5.01 -3.91
N GLU A 108 -1.09 5.14 -3.61
CA GLU A 108 -0.54 5.55 -2.32
C GLU A 108 0.95 5.90 -2.47
N PHE A 109 1.45 6.75 -1.59
CA PHE A 109 2.86 7.09 -1.50
C PHE A 109 3.39 6.81 -0.09
N TYR A 110 4.40 5.95 0.02
CA TYR A 110 5.06 5.63 1.29
C TYR A 110 6.44 6.29 1.34
N LEU A 111 6.71 7.01 2.43
CA LEU A 111 8.00 7.67 2.62
C LEU A 111 9.10 6.63 2.86
N GLU A 112 8.75 5.56 3.55
CA GLU A 112 9.58 4.41 3.88
C GLU A 112 10.10 3.69 2.61
N GLU A 113 9.31 3.66 1.53
CA GLU A 113 9.78 3.12 0.25
C GLU A 113 10.80 4.03 -0.43
N VAL A 114 10.73 5.34 -0.21
CA VAL A 114 11.78 6.28 -0.66
C VAL A 114 13.05 6.06 0.14
N GLU A 115 12.95 5.83 1.45
CA GLU A 115 14.09 5.49 2.30
C GLU A 115 14.78 4.21 1.82
N GLN A 116 14.00 3.16 1.54
CA GLN A 116 14.49 1.90 0.98
C GLN A 116 15.15 2.12 -0.39
N LEU A 117 14.52 2.87 -1.29
CA LEU A 117 15.09 3.21 -2.60
C LEU A 117 16.45 3.92 -2.44
N CYS A 118 16.54 4.90 -1.55
CA CYS A 118 17.78 5.66 -1.33
C CYS A 118 18.89 4.78 -0.77
N ALA A 119 18.57 3.81 0.09
CA ALA A 119 19.51 2.82 0.57
C ALA A 119 19.98 1.87 -0.55
N GLU A 120 19.05 1.30 -1.32
CA GLU A 120 19.32 0.33 -2.38
C GLU A 120 20.07 0.94 -3.58
N LYS A 121 19.76 2.19 -3.94
CA LYS A 121 20.33 2.90 -5.09
C LYS A 121 21.35 3.96 -4.70
N ARG A 122 21.89 3.91 -3.48
CA ARG A 122 22.85 4.90 -2.95
C ARG A 122 23.97 5.25 -3.93
N ALA A 123 24.67 4.24 -4.43
CA ALA A 123 25.80 4.42 -5.34
C ALA A 123 25.41 5.08 -6.68
N LEU A 124 24.18 4.89 -7.16
CA LEU A 124 23.65 5.56 -8.35
C LEU A 124 23.38 7.04 -8.04
N LEU A 125 22.67 7.31 -6.95
CA LEU A 125 22.27 8.66 -6.55
C LEU A 125 23.44 9.55 -6.12
N GLU A 126 24.55 8.94 -5.66
CA GLU A 126 25.80 9.65 -5.38
C GLU A 126 26.55 10.02 -6.67
N LYS A 127 26.47 9.19 -7.71
CA LYS A 127 27.11 9.43 -9.01
C LYS A 127 26.34 10.38 -9.92
N ASP A 128 25.03 10.47 -9.75
CA ASP A 128 24.15 11.29 -10.58
C ASP A 128 23.35 12.31 -9.74
N PRO A 129 23.93 13.50 -9.46
CA PRO A 129 23.24 14.57 -8.74
C PRO A 129 22.01 15.12 -9.46
N GLU A 130 21.97 15.04 -10.80
CA GLU A 130 20.84 15.51 -11.59
C GLU A 130 19.63 14.60 -11.38
N LEU A 131 19.84 13.28 -11.47
CA LEU A 131 18.83 12.29 -11.14
C LEU A 131 18.30 12.49 -9.72
N ARG A 132 19.20 12.69 -8.75
CA ARG A 132 18.84 12.92 -7.35
C ARG A 132 17.93 14.15 -7.19
N ALA A 133 18.28 15.28 -7.82
CA ALA A 133 17.48 16.50 -7.79
C ALA A 133 16.11 16.32 -8.48
N ARG A 134 16.04 15.55 -9.57
CA ARG A 134 14.79 15.23 -10.26
C ARG A 134 13.87 14.37 -9.38
N LEU A 135 14.41 13.33 -8.77
CA LEU A 135 13.65 12.47 -7.84
C LEU A 135 13.19 13.24 -6.60
N GLN A 136 14.01 14.12 -6.02
CA GLN A 136 13.63 14.95 -4.88
C GLN A 136 12.40 15.80 -5.21
N LYS A 137 12.44 16.54 -6.32
CA LYS A 137 11.31 17.37 -6.79
C LYS A 137 10.06 16.53 -7.03
N LEU A 138 10.23 15.35 -7.64
CA LEU A 138 9.15 14.45 -7.98
C LEU A 138 8.47 13.87 -6.74
N PHE A 139 9.25 13.35 -5.80
CA PHE A 139 8.74 12.75 -4.57
C PHE A 139 8.11 13.77 -3.63
N ILE A 140 8.64 14.99 -3.53
CA ILE A 140 7.97 16.08 -2.81
C ILE A 140 6.59 16.34 -3.41
N LYS A 141 6.48 16.43 -4.75
CA LYS A 141 5.20 16.62 -5.42
C LYS A 141 4.22 15.48 -5.10
N PHE A 142 4.66 14.24 -5.18
CA PHE A 142 3.81 13.08 -4.89
C PHE A 142 3.40 12.98 -3.43
N TYR A 143 4.31 13.27 -2.50
CA TYR A 143 4.02 13.29 -1.07
C TYR A 143 2.94 14.32 -0.72
N ARG A 144 2.94 15.49 -1.38
CA ARG A 144 1.85 16.47 -1.26
C ARG A 144 0.53 15.94 -1.79
N MET A 145 0.56 15.32 -2.98
CA MET A 145 -0.64 14.79 -3.64
C MET A 145 -1.31 13.66 -2.84
N LYS A 146 -0.54 12.88 -2.06
CA LYS A 146 -1.04 11.82 -1.18
C LYS A 146 -2.23 12.27 -0.32
N PHE A 147 -2.16 13.48 0.24
CA PHE A 147 -3.20 13.99 1.13
C PHE A 147 -4.48 14.42 0.41
N SER A 148 -4.48 14.45 -0.92
CA SER A 148 -5.71 14.63 -1.73
C SER A 148 -6.50 13.33 -1.93
N LEU A 149 -5.95 12.17 -1.55
CA LEU A 149 -6.66 10.89 -1.66
C LEU A 149 -7.80 10.83 -0.63
N ASP A 150 -8.92 10.21 -1.01
CA ASP A 150 -10.16 10.18 -0.21
C ASP A 150 -9.98 9.68 1.23
N LYS A 151 -9.03 8.76 1.44
CA LYS A 151 -8.74 8.20 2.77
C LYS A 151 -8.12 9.20 3.76
N TYR A 152 -7.54 10.29 3.27
CA TYR A 152 -6.98 11.35 4.11
C TYR A 152 -7.98 12.49 4.38
N ARG A 153 -9.14 12.53 3.70
CA ARG A 153 -10.18 13.56 3.91
C ARG A 153 -10.65 13.71 5.37
N PRO A 154 -10.77 12.63 6.18
CA PRO A 154 -11.20 12.77 7.58
C PRO A 154 -10.15 13.44 8.49
N ILE A 155 -8.92 13.62 8.02
CA ILE A 155 -7.79 14.07 8.84
C ILE A 155 -7.80 15.60 8.92
N PRO A 156 -7.65 16.19 10.13
CA PRO A 156 -7.63 17.65 10.29
C PRO A 156 -6.53 18.33 9.46
N PRO A 157 -6.80 19.47 8.80
CA PRO A 157 -5.81 20.15 7.95
C PRO A 157 -4.51 20.53 8.67
N LYS A 158 -4.59 20.92 9.95
CA LYS A 158 -3.39 21.23 10.76
C LYS A 158 -2.47 20.02 10.92
N LEU A 159 -3.03 18.83 11.05
CA LEU A 159 -2.27 17.59 11.18
C LEU A 159 -1.65 17.19 9.83
N ILE A 160 -2.40 17.35 8.73
CA ILE A 160 -1.89 17.16 7.37
C ILE A 160 -0.68 18.08 7.13
N LEU A 161 -0.78 19.37 7.48
CA LEU A 161 0.32 20.32 7.29
C LEU A 161 1.57 19.94 8.11
N ALA A 162 1.40 19.45 9.33
CA ALA A 162 2.50 18.99 10.17
C ALA A 162 3.20 17.77 9.54
N TRP A 163 2.43 16.77 9.08
CA TRP A 163 2.97 15.59 8.40
C TRP A 163 3.59 15.90 7.04
N GLU A 164 3.02 16.85 6.30
CA GLU A 164 3.56 17.33 5.03
C GLU A 164 4.94 17.96 5.26
N THR A 165 5.03 18.88 6.21
CA THR A 165 6.29 19.57 6.56
C THR A 165 7.38 18.55 6.93
N GLN A 166 7.08 17.67 7.89
CA GLN A 166 8.03 16.66 8.36
C GLN A 166 8.47 15.70 7.23
N GLY A 167 7.52 15.23 6.42
CA GLY A 167 7.85 14.31 5.32
C GLY A 167 8.64 14.98 4.20
N ILE A 168 8.37 16.26 3.89
CA ILE A 168 9.15 17.03 2.91
C ILE A 168 10.57 17.26 3.41
N GLU A 169 10.75 17.59 4.69
CA GLU A 169 12.08 17.72 5.30
C GLU A 169 12.84 16.40 5.16
N ARG A 170 12.20 15.28 5.49
CA ARG A 170 12.79 13.96 5.35
C ARG A 170 13.17 13.63 3.90
N LEU A 171 12.33 13.96 2.92
CA LEU A 171 12.64 13.77 1.50
C LEU A 171 13.86 14.59 1.05
N LYS A 172 14.02 15.81 1.58
CA LYS A 172 15.19 16.65 1.31
C LYS A 172 16.46 16.06 1.91
N GLU A 173 16.39 15.49 3.11
CA GLU A 173 17.52 14.80 3.74
C GLU A 173 17.96 13.54 2.98
N LEU A 174 16.99 12.77 2.48
CA LEU A 174 17.26 11.52 1.74
C LEU A 174 17.88 11.78 0.37
N LEU A 175 17.52 12.90 -0.27
CA LEU A 175 17.93 13.25 -1.62
C LEU A 175 18.51 14.68 -1.64
N PRO A 176 19.65 14.95 -0.99
CA PRO A 176 20.15 16.31 -0.74
C PRO A 176 20.60 17.07 -1.99
#